data_AF-A0A2N2FKC6-F1
#
_entry.id   AF-A0A2N2FKC6-F1
#
_cell.length_a   1.000
_cell.length_b   1.000
_cell.length_c   1.000
_cell.angle_alpha   90.00
_cell.angle_beta   90.00
_cell.angle_gamma   90.00
#
_symmetry.space_group_name_H-M   'P 1'
#
loop_
_entity.id
_entity.type
_entity.pdbx_description
1 polymer ?
#
loop_
_entity_poly.entity_id
_entity_poly.type
_entity_poly.pdbx_seq_one_letter_code
_entity_poly.pdbx_strand_id
1 'polypeptide(L)'
;GKIQAIEFFDEKIVGPILNNIGKLGEYRILVLSDHPTPLDLKTHVGDPSPFAVISSRQEENQVSGRSFTEDNAKKSGILVSPGYLLMDKFIRDWSTFLGK
;
A
#
# COMPACT_ATOMS: atom_id res chain seq x y z
N GLY A 1 13.09 -12.97 12.93
CA GLY A 1 13.64 -12.45 11.66
C GLY A 1 12.59 -11.66 10.91
N LYS A 2 11.96 -12.26 9.90
CA LYS A 2 11.00 -11.57 9.00
C LYS A 2 9.82 -10.89 9.74
N ILE A 3 9.15 -11.60 10.64
CA ILE A 3 8.01 -11.05 11.41
C ILE A 3 8.44 -9.81 12.21
N GLN A 4 9.48 -9.95 13.03
CA GLN A 4 10.03 -8.84 13.82
C GLN A 4 10.46 -7.64 12.97
N ALA A 5 11.00 -7.87 11.77
CA ALA A 5 11.35 -6.77 10.86
C ALA A 5 10.11 -6.03 10.35
N ILE A 6 9.01 -6.73 10.08
CA ILE A 6 7.72 -6.12 9.70
C ILE A 6 7.13 -5.35 10.88
N GLU A 7 7.16 -5.92 12.09
CA GLU A 7 6.69 -5.25 13.31
C GLU A 7 7.49 -3.98 13.60
N PHE A 8 8.83 -4.02 13.45
CA PHE A 8 9.66 -2.82 13.60
C PHE A 8 9.44 -1.81 12.49
N PHE A 9 9.21 -2.24 11.24
CA PHE A 9 8.86 -1.31 10.17
C PHE A 9 7.55 -0.58 10.47
N ASP A 10 6.54 -1.31 10.96
CA ASP A 10 5.26 -0.73 11.37
C ASP A 10 5.44 0.26 12.54
N GLU A 11 6.09 -0.18 13.62
CA GLU A 11 6.25 0.62 14.84
C GLU A 11 7.19 1.82 14.66
N LYS A 12 8.30 1.66 13.93
CA LYS A 12 9.38 2.67 13.86
C LYS A 12 9.29 3.56 12.64
N ILE A 13 8.58 3.17 11.59
CA ILE A 13 8.51 3.91 10.33
C ILE A 13 7.07 4.32 10.02
N VAL A 14 6.17 3.34 9.82
CA VAL A 14 4.79 3.60 9.38
C VAL A 14 4.02 4.41 10.43
N GLY A 15 4.02 3.94 11.69
CA GLY A 15 3.33 4.61 12.80
C GLY A 15 3.78 6.06 13.00
N PRO A 16 5.09 6.35 13.12
CA PRO A 16 5.59 7.72 13.27
C PRO A 16 5.23 8.64 12.11
N ILE A 17 5.24 8.15 10.86
CA ILE A 17 4.80 8.93 9.70
C ILE A 17 3.30 9.24 9.83
N LEU A 18 2.44 8.25 10.03
CA LEU A 18 1.00 8.45 10.12
C LEU A 18 0.60 9.39 11.27
N ASN A 19 1.29 9.30 12.41
CA ASN A 19 1.02 10.13 13.58
C ASN A 19 1.41 11.61 13.40
N ASN A 20 2.29 11.93 12.45
CA ASN A 20 2.86 13.28 12.30
C ASN A 20 2.58 13.94 10.95
N ILE A 21 2.27 13.17 9.90
CA ILE A 21 2.16 13.67 8.54
C ILE A 21 1.07 14.75 8.40
N GLY A 22 -0.01 14.67 9.18
CA GLY A 22 -1.10 15.66 9.16
C GLY A 22 -0.65 17.08 9.52
N LYS A 23 0.52 17.25 10.17
CA LYS A 23 1.10 18.56 10.46
C LYS A 23 1.68 19.25 9.22
N LEU A 24 1.89 18.51 8.13
CA LEU A 24 2.51 19.01 6.89
C LEU A 24 1.48 19.47 5.84
N GLY A 25 0.18 19.42 6.15
CA GLY A 25 -0.90 19.82 5.24
C GLY A 25 -1.49 18.63 4.48
N GLU A 26 -1.85 18.83 3.20
CA GLU A 26 -2.38 17.76 2.36
C GLU A 26 -1.30 16.72 2.04
N TYR A 27 -1.66 15.45 2.13
CA TYR A 27 -0.74 14.35 1.88
C TYR A 27 -1.43 13.16 1.23
N ARG A 28 -0.63 12.37 0.53
CA ARG A 28 -0.97 11.01 0.11
C ARG A 28 0.23 10.11 0.38
N ILE A 29 0.01 8.98 1.02
CA ILE A 29 1.04 8.00 1.37
C ILE A 29 0.75 6.73 0.61
N LEU A 30 1.79 6.18 -0.03
CA LEU A 30 1.79 4.85 -0.63
C LEU A 30 2.78 3.96 0.13
N VAL A 31 2.31 2.82 0.61
CA VAL A 31 3.14 1.76 1.17
C VAL A 31 3.03 0.54 0.25
N LEU A 32 4.16 -0.04 -0.15
CA LEU A 32 4.21 -1.20 -1.01
C LEU A 32 5.34 -2.15 -0.61
N SER A 33 5.16 -3.43 -0.89
CA SER A 33 6.28 -4.37 -0.96
C SER A 33 6.82 -4.38 -2.40
N ASP A 34 8.13 -4.52 -2.59
CA ASP A 34 8.75 -4.50 -3.92
C ASP A 34 8.44 -5.78 -4.72
N HIS A 35 8.52 -6.94 -4.08
CA HIS A 35 8.15 -8.22 -4.65
C HIS A 35 7.72 -9.22 -3.57
N PRO A 36 6.78 -10.15 -3.87
CA PRO A 36 6.51 -11.26 -2.98
C PRO A 36 7.78 -12.08 -2.75
N THR A 37 8.11 -12.30 -1.48
CA THR A 37 9.13 -13.27 -1.06
C THR A 37 8.49 -14.39 -0.24
N PRO A 38 7.72 -15.31 -0.88
CA PRO A 38 7.13 -16.43 -0.16
C PRO A 38 8.23 -17.28 0.46
N LEU A 39 8.08 -17.61 1.75
CA LEU A 39 9.07 -18.37 2.50
C LEU A 39 9.29 -19.77 1.91
N ASP A 40 8.27 -20.33 1.25
CA ASP A 40 8.25 -21.71 0.74
C ASP A 40 8.89 -21.87 -0.64
N LEU A 41 8.88 -20.83 -1.47
CA LEU A 41 9.23 -20.94 -2.90
C LEU A 41 10.67 -20.54 -3.21
N LYS A 42 11.31 -19.70 -2.40
CA LYS A 42 12.69 -19.19 -2.61
C LYS A 42 12.98 -18.67 -4.04
N THR A 43 11.95 -18.37 -4.84
CA THR A 43 12.02 -17.83 -6.20
C THR A 43 10.90 -16.81 -6.41
N HIS A 44 11.18 -15.71 -7.14
CA HIS A 44 10.16 -14.73 -7.50
C HIS A 44 8.99 -15.40 -8.22
N VAL A 45 7.78 -15.22 -7.69
CA VAL A 45 6.53 -15.54 -8.38
C VAL A 45 6.04 -14.28 -9.07
N GLY A 46 5.44 -14.41 -10.26
CA GLY A 46 4.86 -13.29 -11.01
C GLY A 46 3.58 -12.70 -10.39
N ASP A 47 3.30 -13.03 -9.14
CA ASP A 47 2.13 -12.55 -8.42
C ASP A 47 2.29 -11.07 -8.07
N PRO A 48 1.21 -10.28 -8.15
CA PRO A 48 1.26 -8.85 -7.82
C PRO A 48 1.59 -8.64 -6.34
N SER A 49 2.47 -7.68 -6.07
CA SER A 49 2.83 -7.29 -4.71
C SER A 49 1.73 -6.43 -4.06
N PRO A 50 1.44 -6.59 -2.76
CA PRO A 50 0.45 -5.76 -2.08
C PRO A 50 0.93 -4.32 -1.93
N PHE A 51 -0.01 -3.38 -2.02
CA PHE A 51 0.19 -1.97 -1.72
C PHE A 51 -1.04 -1.39 -0.99
N ALA A 52 -0.82 -0.29 -0.26
CA ALA A 52 -1.85 0.47 0.42
C ALA A 52 -1.65 1.96 0.19
N VAL A 53 -2.75 2.69 0.01
CA VAL A 53 -2.75 4.14 -0.12
C VAL A 53 -3.67 4.75 0.93
N ILE A 54 -3.19 5.81 1.58
CA ILE A 54 -4.00 6.69 2.43
C ILE A 54 -3.77 8.15 2.04
N SER A 55 -4.84 8.91 1.99
CA SER A 55 -4.84 10.33 1.64
C SER A 55 -5.45 11.17 2.75
N SER A 56 -5.00 12.41 2.90
CA SER A 56 -5.71 13.41 3.71
C SER A 56 -7.10 13.74 3.16
N ARG A 57 -7.32 13.48 1.87
CA ARG A 57 -8.61 13.63 1.19
C ARG A 57 -9.47 12.38 1.40
N GLN A 58 -10.57 12.50 2.13
CA GLN A 58 -11.40 11.34 2.52
C GLN A 58 -12.03 10.64 1.31
N GLU A 59 -12.39 11.40 0.28
CA GLU A 59 -12.90 10.91 -0.99
C GLU A 59 -11.91 10.00 -1.72
N GLU A 60 -10.61 10.13 -1.47
CA GLU A 60 -9.58 9.28 -2.07
C GLU A 60 -9.35 7.97 -1.30
N ASN A 61 -9.95 7.82 -0.12
CA ASN A 61 -9.81 6.65 0.72
C ASN A 61 -10.96 5.66 0.49
N GLN A 62 -10.67 4.36 0.64
CA GLN A 62 -11.69 3.33 0.72
C GLN A 62 -11.75 2.81 2.16
N VAL A 63 -12.96 2.74 2.73
CA VAL A 63 -13.17 2.15 4.05
C VAL A 63 -13.12 0.63 3.91
N SER A 64 -11.94 0.05 4.05
CA SER A 64 -11.79 -1.41 4.01
C SER A 64 -11.91 -2.03 5.42
N GLY A 65 -11.40 -1.36 6.46
CA GLY A 65 -11.25 -1.93 7.80
C GLY A 65 -10.38 -3.19 7.85
N ARG A 66 -9.63 -3.47 6.78
CA ARG A 66 -8.85 -4.70 6.60
C ARG A 66 -7.37 -4.45 6.91
N SER A 67 -6.72 -5.43 7.52
CA SER A 67 -5.26 -5.43 7.72
C SER A 67 -4.51 -5.52 6.39
N PHE A 68 -3.29 -4.98 6.35
CA PHE A 68 -2.40 -5.06 5.19
C PHE A 68 -1.82 -6.48 5.04
N THR A 69 -2.41 -7.29 4.17
CA THR A 69 -1.97 -8.67 3.86
C THR A 69 -2.20 -8.96 2.38
N GLU A 70 -1.48 -9.93 1.82
CA GLU A 70 -1.61 -10.37 0.43
C GLU A 70 -3.04 -10.87 0.12
N ASP A 71 -3.66 -11.60 1.05
CA ASP A 71 -5.04 -12.08 0.92
C ASP A 71 -6.06 -10.94 0.88
N ASN A 72 -5.93 -9.94 1.78
CA ASN A 72 -6.80 -8.78 1.77
C ASN A 72 -6.60 -7.89 0.54
N ALA A 73 -5.35 -7.76 0.06
CA ALA A 73 -5.04 -7.05 -1.18
C ALA A 73 -5.73 -7.70 -2.37
N LYS A 74 -5.68 -9.03 -2.50
CA LYS A 74 -6.40 -9.77 -3.55
C LYS A 74 -7.92 -9.57 -3.45
N LYS A 75 -8.47 -9.61 -2.24
CA LYS A 75 -9.91 -9.37 -1.96
C LYS A 75 -10.34 -7.91 -2.16
N SER A 76 -9.42 -6.97 -2.31
CA SER A 76 -9.76 -5.56 -2.61
C SER A 76 -10.23 -5.37 -4.05
N GLY A 77 -9.80 -6.25 -4.97
CA GLY A 77 -10.07 -6.11 -6.41
C GLY A 77 -9.28 -4.99 -7.09
N ILE A 78 -8.47 -4.22 -6.35
CA ILE A 78 -7.64 -3.15 -6.91
C ILE A 78 -6.36 -3.77 -7.47
N LEU A 79 -6.23 -3.74 -8.80
CA LEU A 79 -5.05 -4.25 -9.51
C LEU A 79 -4.50 -3.16 -10.44
N VAL A 80 -3.18 -2.92 -10.33
CA VAL A 80 -2.46 -2.08 -11.28
C VAL A 80 -1.58 -2.98 -12.15
N SER A 81 -1.93 -3.07 -13.43
CA SER A 81 -1.17 -3.80 -14.42
C SER A 81 -1.15 -3.02 -15.74
N PRO A 82 0.02 -2.76 -16.34
CA PRO A 82 1.36 -3.06 -15.83
C PRO A 82 1.76 -2.23 -14.61
N GLY A 83 2.58 -2.79 -13.72
CA GLY A 83 2.87 -2.24 -12.39
C GLY A 83 3.51 -0.84 -12.38
N TYR A 84 4.28 -0.48 -13.42
CA TYR A 84 4.90 0.85 -13.52
C TYR A 84 3.86 2.00 -13.62
N LEU A 85 2.62 1.69 -13.99
CA LEU A 85 1.53 2.67 -14.01
C LEU A 85 1.07 3.10 -12.61
N LEU A 86 1.49 2.39 -11.55
CA LEU A 86 1.09 2.71 -10.18
C LEU A 86 1.50 4.14 -9.82
N MET A 87 2.72 4.54 -10.16
CA MET A 87 3.22 5.87 -9.81
C MET A 87 2.49 6.98 -10.57
N ASP A 88 2.18 6.76 -11.84
CA ASP A 88 1.43 7.74 -12.64
C ASP A 88 0.01 7.95 -12.10
N LYS A 89 -0.70 6.84 -11.82
CA LYS A 89 -2.01 6.85 -11.16
C LYS A 89 -1.95 7.48 -9.77
N PHE A 90 -0.91 7.17 -9.00
CA PHE A 90 -0.72 7.67 -7.65
C PHE A 90 -0.47 9.18 -7.61
N ILE A 91 0.21 9.77 -8.59
CA ILE A 91 0.53 11.21 -8.59
C ILE A 91 -0.61 12.02 -9.21
N ARG A 92 -1.16 11.57 -10.35
CA ARG A 92 -2.06 12.39 -11.17
C ARG A 92 -3.54 12.17 -10.83
N ASP A 93 -4.01 10.95 -11.03
CA ASP A 93 -5.45 10.66 -11.21
C ASP A 93 -5.95 9.58 -10.24
N TRP A 94 -5.54 9.67 -8.96
CA TRP A 94 -5.80 8.62 -7.98
C TRP A 94 -7.29 8.39 -7.74
N SER A 95 -8.08 9.46 -7.55
CA SER A 95 -9.55 9.37 -7.38
C SER A 95 -10.22 8.73 -8.60
N THR A 96 -9.85 9.17 -9.79
CA THR A 96 -10.35 8.65 -11.07
C THR A 96 -10.04 7.16 -11.23
N PHE A 97 -8.84 6.74 -10.83
CA PHE A 97 -8.45 5.33 -10.85
C PHE A 97 -9.32 4.47 -9.92
N LEU A 98 -9.75 5.01 -8.78
CA LEU A 98 -10.68 4.33 -7.88
C LEU A 98 -12.15 4.38 -8.38
N GLY A 99 -12.41 4.97 -9.54
CA GLY A 99 -13.76 5.13 -10.10
C GLY A 99 -14.59 6.18 -9.36
N LYS A 100 -13.95 7.18 -8.77
CA LYS A 100 -14.57 8.29 -8.06
C LYS A 100 -14.37 9.62 -8.79
#